data_AF-A0A106BKL4-F1
#
_entry.id   AF-A0A106BKL4-F1
#
_cell.length_a   1.000
_cell.length_b   1.000
_cell.length_c   1.000
_cell.angle_alpha   90.00
_cell.angle_beta   90.00
_cell.angle_gamma   90.00
#
_symmetry.space_group_name_H-M   'P 1'
#
loop_
_entity.id
_entity.type
_entity.pdbx_description
1 polymer ?
#
loop_
_entity_poly.entity_id
_entity_poly.type
_entity_poly.pdbx_seq_one_letter_code
_entity_poly.pdbx_strand_id
1 'polypeptide(L)' 'MNVRIIATRGCSHRHNLERELKDLAIVYEVLFVEDHPEIVQRYNIRHSPNLVVDEEVVFRRQPTEDELRALFKSN' A
#
# COMPACT_ATOMS: atom_id res chain seq x y z
N MET A 1 -7.95 -1.42 -11.23
CA MET A 1 -7.62 -0.92 -9.88
C MET A 1 -6.34 -0.11 -9.94
N ASN A 2 -6.31 1.00 -9.22
CA ASN A 2 -5.13 1.79 -8.97
C ASN A 2 -4.60 1.46 -7.56
N VAL A 3 -3.57 0.62 -7.51
CA VAL A 3 -2.98 0.12 -6.27
C VAL A 3 -1.71 0.90 -5.95
N ARG A 4 -1.65 1.45 -4.74
CA ARG A 4 -0.53 2.28 -4.29
C ARG A 4 -0.07 1.85 -2.91
N ILE A 5 1.24 1.78 -2.72
CA ILE A 5 1.84 1.68 -1.40
C ILE A 5 2.30 3.08 -0.98
N ILE A 6 1.77 3.60 0.12
CA ILE A 6 2.25 4.85 0.73
C ILE A 6 3.24 4.49 1.84
N ALA A 7 4.48 4.95 1.73
CA ALA A 7 5.53 4.64 2.68
C ALA A 7 6.56 5.76 2.81
N THR A 8 7.44 5.66 3.82
CA THR A 8 8.70 6.41 3.86
C THR A 8 9.79 5.64 3.11
N ARG A 9 10.82 6.32 2.60
CA ARG A 9 11.97 5.68 1.93
C ARG A 9 12.71 4.71 2.87
N GLY A 10 12.76 5.03 4.16
CA GLY A 10 13.39 4.21 5.20
C GLY A 10 12.51 3.06 5.72
N CYS A 11 11.29 2.87 5.21
CA CYS A 11 10.39 1.84 5.70
C CYS A 11 10.84 0.44 5.25
N SER A 12 11.51 -0.30 6.14
CA SER A 12 11.94 -1.68 5.90
C SER A 12 10.76 -2.65 5.69
N HIS A 13 9.62 -2.42 6.36
CA HIS A 13 8.43 -3.26 6.26
C HIS A 13 7.71 -3.14 4.91
N ARG A 14 7.92 -2.05 4.15
CA ARG A 14 7.36 -1.86 2.81
C ARG A 14 7.67 -3.04 1.89
N HIS A 15 8.89 -3.59 1.99
CA HIS A 15 9.35 -4.67 1.14
C HIS A 15 8.54 -5.96 1.28
N ASN A 16 7.96 -6.21 2.46
CA ASN A 16 7.07 -7.35 2.63
C ASN A 16 5.79 -7.16 1.83
N LEU A 17 5.12 -6.02 1.98
CA LEU A 17 3.93 -5.69 1.19
C LEU A 17 4.19 -5.69 -0.33
N GLU A 18 5.33 -5.14 -0.76
CA GLU A 18 5.77 -5.18 -2.16
C GLU A 18 5.92 -6.62 -2.69
N ARG A 19 6.45 -7.54 -1.87
CA ARG A 19 6.62 -8.94 -2.23
C ARG A 19 5.26 -9.62 -2.35
N GLU A 20 4.38 -9.48 -1.36
CA GLU A 20 3.04 -10.08 -1.41
C GLU A 20 2.27 -9.63 -2.66
N LEU A 21 2.30 -8.34 -3.01
CA LEU A 21 1.64 -7.84 -4.23
C LEU A 21 2.27 -8.41 -5.51
N LYS A 22 3.60 -8.54 -5.56
CA LYS A 22 4.31 -9.17 -6.70
C LYS A 22 3.95 -10.63 -6.84
N ASP A 23 3.90 -11.39 -5.76
CA ASP A 23 3.56 -12.81 -5.74
C ASP A 23 2.12 -13.05 -6.21
N LEU A 24 1.23 -12.07 -5.96
CA LEU A 24 -0.14 -12.04 -6.47
C LEU A 24 -0.28 -11.43 -7.88
N ALA A 25 0.84 -11.09 -8.54
CA ALA A 25 0.88 -10.43 -9.85
C ALA A 25 0.07 -9.12 -9.93
N ILE A 26 -0.05 -8.39 -8.81
CA ILE A 26 -0.73 -7.12 -8.72
C ILE A 26 0.22 -6.00 -9.12
N VAL A 27 -0.18 -5.19 -10.10
CA VAL A 27 0.55 -3.98 -10.48
C VAL A 27 0.29 -2.89 -9.45
N TYR A 28 1.34 -2.25 -8.95
CA TYR A 28 1.24 -1.15 -7.99
C TYR A 28 2.30 -0.08 -8.24
N GLU A 29 2.04 1.11 -7.70
CA GLU A 29 3.04 2.17 -7.54
C GLU A 29 3.40 2.37 -6.07
N VAL A 30 4.56 2.97 -5.84
CA VAL A 30 5.00 3.35 -4.49
C VAL A 30 5.08 4.87 -4.43
N LEU A 31 4.34 5.46 -3.50
CA LEU A 31 4.40 6.87 -3.20
C LEU A 31 5.17 7.08 -1.91
N PHE A 32 6.29 7.81 -2.02
CA PHE A 32 7.08 8.20 -0.88
C PHE A 32 6.53 9.51 -0.30
N VAL A 33 6.20 9.52 0.98
CA VAL A 33 5.71 10.71 1.67
C VAL A 33 6.73 11.85 1.67
N GLU A 34 8.01 11.53 1.54
CA GLU A 34 9.09 12.51 1.41
C GLU A 34 9.02 13.29 0.10
N ASP A 35 8.52 12.67 -0.98
CA ASP A 35 8.38 13.32 -2.28
C ASP A 35 7.01 14.00 -2.44
N HIS A 36 6.02 13.49 -1.72
CA HIS A 36 4.61 13.86 -1.82
C HIS A 36 3.99 14.14 -0.44
N PRO A 37 4.44 15.16 0.30
CA PRO A 37 3.99 15.40 1.68
C PRO A 37 2.46 15.62 1.79
N GLU A 38 1.81 16.08 0.72
CA GLU A 38 0.36 16.28 0.65
C GLU A 38 -0.45 14.99 0.86
N ILE A 39 0.11 13.82 0.53
CA ILE A 39 -0.60 12.54 0.66
C ILE A 39 -0.79 12.14 2.12
N VAL A 40 0.06 12.65 3.02
CA VAL A 40 -0.04 12.39 4.46
C VAL A 40 -1.36 12.94 4.99
N GLN A 41 -1.68 14.18 4.60
CA GLN A 41 -2.94 14.81 4.98
C GLN A 41 -4.12 14.20 4.23
N ARG A 42 -4.00 14.01 2.90
CA ARG A 42 -5.08 13.46 2.06
C ARG A 42 -5.57 12.10 2.56
N TYR A 43 -4.66 11.20 2.95
CA TYR A 43 -4.99 9.84 3.37
C TYR A 43 -4.94 9.64 4.90
N ASN A 44 -4.71 10.72 5.67
CA ASN A 44 -4.54 10.69 7.12
C ASN A 44 -3.51 9.62 7.54
N ILE A 45 -2.33 9.66 6.93
CA ILE A 45 -1.24 8.71 7.17
C ILE A 45 -0.53 9.06 8.48
N ARG A 46 -0.37 8.07 9.35
CA ARG A 46 0.29 8.24 10.67
C ARG A 46 1.49 7.30 10.88
N HIS A 47 1.64 6.31 10.01
CA HIS A 47 2.69 5.29 10.03
C HIS A 47 2.81 4.72 8.61
N SER A 48 3.89 3.99 8.34
CA SER A 48 4.17 3.35 7.04
C SER A 48 4.42 1.85 7.22
N PRO A 49 4.10 0.99 6.23
CA PRO A 49 3.45 1.31 4.96
C PRO A 49 1.91 1.27 5.06
N ASN A 50 1.21 1.83 4.08
CA ASN A 50 -0.24 1.68 3.89
C ASN A 50 -0.53 1.24 2.46
N LEU A 51 -1.56 0.40 2.29
CA LEU A 51 -2.09 0.05 0.98
C LEU A 51 -3.30 0.94 0.67
N VAL A 52 -3.26 1.58 -0.48
CA VAL A 52 -4.35 2.36 -1.04
C VAL A 52 -4.82 1.71 -2.33
N VAL A 53 -6.12 1.53 -2.49
CA VAL A 53 -6.74 1.02 -3.71
C VAL A 53 -7.83 2.00 -4.12
N ASP A 54 -7.78 2.49 -5.35
CA ASP A 54 -8.79 3.38 -5.92
C ASP A 54 -9.10 4.60 -5.01
N GLU A 55 -8.03 5.19 -4.47
CA GLU A 55 -8.05 6.34 -3.53
C GLU A 55 -8.57 6.05 -2.11
N GLU A 56 -8.80 4.79 -1.75
CA GLU A 56 -9.17 4.40 -0.39
C GLU A 56 -8.04 3.67 0.34
N VAL A 57 -7.80 4.04 1.60
CA VAL A 57 -6.82 3.34 2.45
C VAL A 57 -7.42 2.02 2.93
N VAL A 58 -7.11 0.94 2.23
CA VAL A 58 -7.65 -0.41 2.51
C VAL A 58 -6.88 -1.13 3.62
N PHE A 59 -5.57 -0.87 3.76
CA PHE A 59 -4.77 -1.40 4.86
C PHE A 59 -3.81 -0.37 5.43
N ARG A 60 -3.76 -0.32 6.76
CA ARG A 60 -2.82 0.51 7.55
C ARG A 60 -1.76 -0.32 8.28
N ARG A 61 -1.77 -1.64 8.05
CA ARG A 61 -0.85 -2.62 8.61
C ARG A 61 -0.35 -3.52 7.49
N GLN A 62 0.58 -4.41 7.79
CA GLN A 62 0.88 -5.53 6.90
C GLN A 62 -0.37 -6.42 6.81
N PRO A 63 -1.01 -6.55 5.63
CA PRO A 63 -2.07 -7.52 5.40
C PRO A 63 -1.47 -8.92 5.26
N THR A 64 -2.29 -9.93 5.52
CA THR A 64 -1.96 -11.32 5.16
C THR A 64 -2.19 -11.56 3.67
N GLU A 65 -1.56 -12.61 3.13
CA GLU A 65 -1.78 -13.01 1.74
C GLU A 65 -3.27 -13.31 1.46
N ASP A 66 -3.96 -13.97 2.38
CA ASP A 66 -5.40 -14.28 2.24
C ASP A 66 -6.27 -13.03 2.19
N GLU A 67 -5.96 -12.01 2.99
CA GLU A 67 -6.66 -10.72 2.96
C GLU A 67 -6.46 -10.00 1.62
N LEU A 68 -5.24 -10.04 1.09
CA LEU A 68 -4.94 -9.50 -0.23
C LEU A 68 -5.67 -10.28 -1.33
N ARG A 69 -5.67 -11.62 -1.26
CA ARG A 69 -6.41 -12.46 -2.20
C ARG A 69 -7.91 -12.17 -2.16
N ALA A 70 -8.51 -11.98 -1.00
CA ALA A 70 -9.93 -11.64 -0.88
C ALA A 70 -10.23 -10.26 -1.50
N LEU A 71 -9.37 -9.27 -1.24
CA LEU A 71 -9.48 -7.92 -1.80
C LEU A 71 -9.42 -7.94 -3.33
N PHE A 72 -8.46 -8.67 -3.91
CA PHE A 72 -8.22 -8.67 -5.36
C PHE A 72 -9.00 -9.74 -6.15
N LYS A 73 -9.62 -10.73 -5.50
CA LYS A 73 -10.51 -11.70 -6.16
C LYS A 73 -11.90 -11.14 -6.49
N SER A 74 -12.31 -10.07 -5.81
CA SER A 74 -13.69 -9.55 -5.90
C SER A 74 -13.89 -8.54 -7.05
N ASN A 75 -12.95 -8.45 -7.99
CA ASN A 75 -12.95 -7.47 -9.08
C ASN A 75 -12.39 -8.06 -10.38
#